data_AF-A0A1B8XT98-F1
#
_entry.id   AF-A0A1B8XT98-F1
#
_cell.length_a   1.000
_cell.length_b   1.000
_cell.length_c   1.000
_cell.angle_alpha   90.00
_cell.angle_beta   90.00
_cell.angle_gamma   90.00
#
_symmetry.space_group_name_H-M   'P 1'
#
loop_
_entity.id
_entity.type
_entity.pdbx_description
1 polymer ?
#
loop_
_entity_poly.entity_id
_entity_poly.type
_entity_poly.pdbx_seq_one_letter_code
_entity_poly.pdbx_strand_id
1 'polypeptide(L)'
;MAGRRQVVAWLSKAEWEQVLEYLYSRDCKLQRDALHRISAWKSRYGNSMPLAVECTADLVRCKILDMSGGMGAEELVLLYGLALVRFVNLITERKQKTVAIPLRRLANELKIPEWVVNLRHDLTHGKLPKLSMCRKGWDCVMEWLRREYWSRQLGNTPSTHWGSDEEKTEDTEDVLPPLSVKEQKKQTLTG
;
A
#
# COMPACT_ATOMS: atom_id res chain seq x y z
N MET A 1 -22.91 -21.37 -11.13
CA MET A 1 -21.99 -20.28 -10.72
C MET A 1 -21.06 -20.82 -9.63
N ALA A 2 -19.91 -21.38 -10.00
CA ALA A 2 -18.93 -21.80 -9.00
C ALA A 2 -18.31 -20.54 -8.38
N GLY A 3 -18.54 -20.31 -7.08
CA GLY A 3 -17.93 -19.20 -6.37
C GLY A 3 -16.41 -19.28 -6.45
N ARG A 4 -15.75 -18.17 -6.83
CA ARG A 4 -14.28 -18.07 -6.80
C ARG A 4 -13.80 -18.44 -5.40
N ARG A 5 -13.03 -19.52 -5.27
CA ARG A 5 -12.35 -19.89 -4.03
C ARG A 5 -11.19 -18.92 -3.85
N GLN A 6 -11.31 -18.00 -2.90
CA GLN A 6 -10.24 -17.07 -2.55
C GLN A 6 -9.22 -17.80 -1.66
N VAL A 7 -7.98 -17.90 -2.13
CA VAL A 7 -6.89 -18.51 -1.34
C VAL A 7 -6.42 -17.49 -0.30
N VAL A 8 -6.52 -17.86 0.97
CA VAL A 8 -6.16 -17.04 2.14
C VAL A 8 -4.94 -17.64 2.87
N ALA A 9 -4.05 -16.82 3.46
CA ALA A 9 -2.91 -17.34 4.24
C ALA A 9 -3.22 -17.67 5.70
N TRP A 10 -4.36 -17.21 6.23
CA TRP A 10 -4.82 -17.62 7.55
C TRP A 10 -5.55 -18.95 7.48
N LEU A 11 -5.41 -19.76 8.52
CA LEU A 11 -6.01 -21.09 8.63
C LEU A 11 -7.53 -21.01 8.83
N SER A 12 -8.02 -19.96 9.51
CA SER A 12 -9.44 -19.81 9.85
C SER A 12 -9.84 -18.34 10.01
N LYS A 13 -11.14 -18.07 9.94
CA LYS A 13 -11.70 -16.74 10.23
C LYS A 13 -11.30 -16.24 11.63
N ALA A 14 -11.27 -17.13 12.61
CA ALA A 14 -10.89 -16.79 13.99
C ALA A 14 -9.43 -16.30 14.07
N GLU A 15 -8.51 -16.91 13.31
CA GLU A 15 -7.12 -16.45 13.24
C GLU A 15 -7.04 -15.03 12.67
N TRP A 16 -7.79 -14.74 11.62
CA TRP A 16 -7.85 -13.40 11.03
C TRP A 16 -8.39 -12.36 12.02
N GLU A 17 -9.50 -12.67 12.70
CA GLU A 17 -10.12 -11.79 13.70
C GLU A 17 -9.18 -11.52 14.87
N GLN A 18 -8.48 -12.54 15.37
CA GLN A 18 -7.50 -12.38 16.44
C GLN A 18 -6.32 -11.51 16.02
N VAL A 19 -5.76 -11.71 14.81
CA VAL A 19 -4.67 -10.85 14.30
C VAL A 19 -5.15 -9.41 14.18
N LEU A 20 -6.36 -9.18 13.67
CA LEU A 20 -6.94 -7.84 13.59
C LEU A 20 -7.07 -7.20 14.97
N GLU A 21 -7.63 -7.91 15.95
CA GLU A 21 -7.76 -7.41 17.32
C GLU A 21 -6.39 -7.04 17.90
N TYR A 22 -5.38 -7.89 17.71
CA TYR A 22 -4.05 -7.71 18.27
C TYR A 22 -3.29 -6.55 17.59
N LEU A 23 -3.42 -6.36 16.27
CA LEU A 23 -2.81 -5.23 15.55
C LEU A 23 -3.29 -3.87 16.09
N TYR A 24 -4.58 -3.78 16.43
CA TYR A 24 -5.22 -2.56 16.91
C TYR A 24 -5.27 -2.47 18.45
N SER A 25 -4.70 -3.45 19.16
CA SER A 25 -4.55 -3.41 20.61
C SER A 25 -3.64 -2.28 21.06
N ARG A 26 -3.79 -1.86 22.33
CA ARG A 26 -2.86 -0.95 23.00
C ARG A 26 -1.68 -1.68 23.64
N ASP A 27 -1.73 -3.01 23.72
CA ASP A 27 -0.66 -3.82 24.28
C ASP A 27 0.38 -4.15 23.21
N CYS A 28 1.61 -3.64 23.40
CA CYS A 28 2.73 -3.90 22.53
C CYS A 28 3.12 -5.38 22.45
N LYS A 29 2.81 -6.21 23.46
CA LYS A 29 3.05 -7.66 23.41
C LYS A 29 2.10 -8.32 22.41
N LEU A 30 0.81 -8.05 22.51
CA LEU A 30 -0.19 -8.55 21.56
C LEU A 30 0.10 -8.08 20.13
N GLN A 31 0.49 -6.81 19.96
CA GLN A 31 0.89 -6.31 18.64
C GLN A 31 2.10 -7.07 18.08
N ARG A 32 3.10 -7.41 18.90
CA ARG A 32 4.24 -8.24 18.44
C ARG A 32 3.77 -9.64 18.02
N ASP A 33 2.87 -10.27 18.77
CA ASP A 33 2.32 -11.57 18.43
C ASP A 33 1.59 -11.54 17.06
N ALA A 34 0.80 -10.49 16.81
CA ALA A 34 0.20 -10.27 15.49
C ALA A 34 1.24 -10.12 14.37
N LEU A 35 2.33 -9.37 14.61
CA LEU A 35 3.40 -9.20 13.63
C LEU A 35 4.14 -10.51 13.34
N HIS A 36 4.32 -11.38 14.34
CA HIS A 36 4.84 -12.73 14.12
C HIS A 36 3.89 -13.55 13.24
N ARG A 37 2.59 -13.44 13.46
CA ARG A 37 1.59 -14.12 12.62
C ARG A 37 1.58 -13.62 11.17
N ILE A 38 1.66 -12.29 10.97
CA ILE A 38 1.79 -11.71 9.62
C ILE A 38 3.07 -12.19 8.93
N SER A 39 4.19 -12.31 9.66
CA SER A 39 5.43 -12.87 9.11
C SER A 39 5.23 -14.31 8.62
N ALA A 40 4.49 -15.12 9.37
CA ALA A 40 4.12 -16.48 8.96
C ALA A 40 3.10 -16.52 7.80
N TRP A 41 2.27 -15.49 7.62
CA TRP A 41 1.46 -15.33 6.41
C TRP A 41 2.34 -14.99 5.21
N LYS A 42 3.35 -14.12 5.41
CA LYS A 42 4.27 -13.69 4.34
C LYS A 42 5.08 -14.86 3.79
N SER A 43 5.52 -15.78 4.64
CA SER A 43 6.21 -17.00 4.17
C SER A 43 5.32 -17.94 3.34
N ARG A 44 3.99 -17.86 3.50
CA ARG A 44 3.02 -18.66 2.74
C ARG A 44 2.63 -18.00 1.41
N TYR A 45 2.42 -16.68 1.43
CA TYR A 45 2.05 -15.92 0.22
C TYR A 45 3.22 -15.48 -0.65
N GLY A 46 4.43 -15.36 -0.09
CA GLY A 46 5.55 -14.74 -0.76
C GLY A 46 5.18 -13.33 -1.25
N ASN A 47 5.40 -13.09 -2.54
CA ASN A 47 5.13 -11.80 -3.20
C ASN A 47 3.63 -11.51 -3.39
N SER A 48 2.75 -12.49 -3.17
CA SER A 48 1.30 -12.33 -3.28
C SER A 48 0.65 -11.76 -2.01
N MET A 49 1.44 -11.42 -0.98
CA MET A 49 0.90 -10.83 0.24
C MET A 49 0.23 -9.49 -0.09
N PRO A 50 -1.03 -9.27 0.34
CA PRO A 50 -1.68 -7.99 0.12
C PRO A 50 -0.86 -6.86 0.75
N LEU A 51 -0.49 -5.86 -0.06
CA LEU A 51 0.32 -4.72 0.37
C LEU A 51 -0.34 -3.93 1.53
N ALA A 52 -1.66 -4.01 1.69
CA ALA A 52 -2.37 -3.46 2.85
C ALA A 52 -2.00 -4.14 4.17
N VAL A 53 -1.78 -5.47 4.18
CA VAL A 53 -1.33 -6.22 5.36
C VAL A 53 0.10 -5.82 5.70
N GLU A 54 0.99 -5.75 4.71
CA GLU A 54 2.38 -5.33 4.92
C GLU A 54 2.47 -3.89 5.44
N CYS A 55 1.71 -2.97 4.83
CA CYS A 55 1.64 -1.59 5.27
C CYS A 55 1.12 -1.46 6.71
N THR A 56 0.08 -2.23 7.07
CA THR A 56 -0.42 -2.28 8.46
C THR A 56 0.67 -2.77 9.42
N ALA A 57 1.41 -3.82 9.05
CA ALA A 57 2.50 -4.35 9.86
C ALA A 57 3.63 -3.32 10.06
N ASP A 58 4.02 -2.59 9.00
CA ASP A 58 5.03 -1.54 9.07
C ASP A 58 4.60 -0.42 10.02
N LEU A 59 3.36 0.05 9.92
CA LEU A 59 2.80 1.07 10.81
C LEU A 59 2.77 0.61 12.28
N VAL A 60 2.39 -0.63 12.55
CA VAL A 60 2.39 -1.18 13.92
C VAL A 60 3.80 -1.29 14.48
N ARG A 61 4.79 -1.72 13.67
CA ARG A 61 6.21 -1.72 14.09
C ARG A 61 6.69 -0.32 14.47
N CYS A 62 6.34 0.69 13.68
CA CYS A 62 6.66 2.09 14.00
C CYS A 62 6.13 2.48 15.37
N LYS A 63 4.86 2.12 15.67
CA LYS A 63 4.22 2.45 16.94
C LYS A 63 4.87 1.75 18.13
N ILE A 64 5.21 0.47 18.00
CA ILE A 64 5.90 -0.28 19.07
C ILE A 64 7.25 0.39 19.39
N LEU A 65 8.01 0.77 18.36
CA LEU A 65 9.30 1.43 18.53
C LEU A 65 9.16 2.83 19.14
N ASP A 66 8.17 3.62 18.70
CA ASP A 66 7.84 4.92 19.30
C ASP A 66 7.54 4.81 20.80
N MET A 67 6.72 3.82 21.17
CA MET A 67 6.34 3.59 22.57
C MET A 67 7.49 3.04 23.43
N SER A 68 8.51 2.43 22.83
CA SER A 68 9.68 1.92 23.57
C SER A 68 10.57 3.01 24.16
N GLY A 69 10.51 4.24 23.61
CA GLY A 69 11.34 5.37 24.03
C GLY A 69 12.83 5.23 23.69
N GLY A 70 13.24 4.19 22.96
CA GLY A 70 14.65 3.92 22.64
C GLY A 70 15.20 4.68 21.42
N MET A 71 14.40 5.51 20.75
CA MET A 71 14.81 6.25 19.55
C MET A 71 14.54 7.75 19.69
N GLY A 72 15.38 8.55 19.04
CA GLY A 72 15.20 9.99 18.97
C GLY A 72 14.04 10.39 18.05
N ALA A 73 13.65 11.66 18.15
CA ALA A 73 12.49 12.17 17.42
C ALA A 73 12.70 12.18 15.90
N GLU A 74 13.93 12.45 15.45
CA GLU A 74 14.28 12.51 14.02
C GLU A 74 14.25 11.11 13.40
N GLU A 75 14.82 10.10 14.08
CA GLU A 75 14.76 8.71 13.63
C GLU A 75 13.31 8.20 13.53
N LEU A 76 12.48 8.59 14.51
CA LEU A 76 11.05 8.28 14.49
C LEU A 76 10.33 8.98 13.32
N VAL A 77 10.67 10.22 13.00
CA VAL A 77 10.11 10.93 11.84
C VAL A 77 10.42 10.17 10.55
N LEU A 78 11.66 9.72 10.37
CA LEU A 78 12.06 8.94 9.20
C LEU A 78 11.33 7.59 9.13
N LEU A 79 11.23 6.90 10.27
CA LEU A 79 10.57 5.59 10.35
C LEU A 79 9.07 5.68 10.03
N TYR A 80 8.36 6.60 10.69
CA TYR A 80 6.96 6.88 10.35
C TYR A 80 6.82 7.38 8.92
N GLY A 81 7.78 8.19 8.46
CA GLY A 81 7.82 8.74 7.12
C GLY A 81 7.75 7.66 6.05
N LEU A 82 8.64 6.67 6.14
CA LEU A 82 8.67 5.54 5.21
C LEU A 82 7.35 4.75 5.23
N ALA A 83 6.81 4.44 6.41
CA ALA A 83 5.55 3.70 6.52
C ALA A 83 4.35 4.45 5.93
N LEU A 84 4.26 5.77 6.18
CA LEU A 84 3.19 6.63 5.64
C LEU A 84 3.31 6.82 4.13
N VAL A 85 4.54 6.95 3.61
CA VAL A 85 4.77 7.01 2.15
C VAL A 85 4.36 5.68 1.50
N ARG A 86 4.72 4.53 2.08
CA ARG A 86 4.29 3.21 1.59
C ARG A 86 2.76 3.06 1.57
N PHE A 87 2.07 3.56 2.60
CA PHE A 87 0.60 3.62 2.60
C PHE A 87 0.04 4.44 1.43
N VAL A 88 0.59 5.62 1.19
CA VAL A 88 0.12 6.49 0.10
C VAL A 88 0.41 5.85 -1.26
N ASN A 89 1.51 5.11 -1.41
CA ASN A 89 1.80 4.39 -2.64
C ASN A 89 0.82 3.21 -2.86
N LEU A 90 0.49 2.48 -1.80
CA LEU A 90 -0.53 1.41 -1.81
C LEU A 90 -1.88 1.88 -2.36
N ILE A 91 -2.33 3.09 -1.98
CA ILE A 91 -3.61 3.62 -2.47
C ILE A 91 -3.50 4.10 -3.92
N THR A 92 -2.35 4.60 -4.37
CA THR A 92 -2.14 5.05 -5.76
C THR A 92 -2.09 3.92 -6.76
N GLU A 93 -1.38 2.84 -6.42
CA GLU A 93 -1.24 1.65 -7.28
C GLU A 93 -2.61 1.01 -7.59
N ARG A 94 -3.56 1.07 -6.66
CA ARG A 94 -4.91 0.52 -6.84
C ARG A 94 -5.70 1.13 -8.00
N LYS A 95 -5.43 2.39 -8.36
CA LYS A 95 -6.33 3.19 -9.23
C LYS A 95 -5.65 3.76 -10.46
N GLN A 96 -4.32 3.67 -10.58
CA GLN A 96 -3.56 4.15 -11.73
C GLN A 96 -3.39 3.12 -12.86
N LYS A 97 -4.18 2.04 -12.90
CA LYS A 97 -4.03 0.93 -13.87
C LYS A 97 -4.28 1.28 -15.34
N THR A 98 -4.73 2.49 -15.67
CA THR A 98 -5.04 2.85 -17.08
C THR A 98 -4.88 4.34 -17.37
N VAL A 99 -5.06 5.20 -16.38
CA VAL A 99 -4.89 6.66 -16.52
C VAL A 99 -4.16 7.19 -15.29
N ALA A 100 -3.20 8.09 -15.51
CA ALA A 100 -2.52 8.81 -14.43
C ALA A 100 -3.51 9.76 -13.73
N ILE A 101 -4.15 9.26 -12.66
CA ILE A 101 -5.03 10.08 -11.82
C ILE A 101 -4.16 10.84 -10.80
N PRO A 102 -4.33 12.17 -10.65
CA PRO A 102 -3.63 12.92 -9.62
C PRO A 102 -3.91 12.39 -8.21
N LEU A 103 -2.87 12.22 -7.39
CA LEU A 103 -2.96 11.67 -6.03
C LEU A 103 -4.02 12.36 -5.16
N ARG A 104 -4.14 13.69 -5.25
CA ARG A 104 -5.15 14.47 -4.50
C ARG A 104 -6.58 14.06 -4.85
N ARG A 105 -6.87 13.87 -6.15
CA ARG A 105 -8.18 13.43 -6.62
C ARG A 105 -8.49 12.02 -6.11
N LEU A 106 -7.51 11.13 -6.17
CA LEU A 106 -7.65 9.77 -5.68
C LEU A 106 -7.88 9.70 -4.17
N ALA A 107 -7.15 10.50 -3.39
CA ALA A 107 -7.35 10.58 -1.94
C ALA A 107 -8.79 11.02 -1.60
N ASN A 108 -9.34 12.00 -2.33
CA ASN A 108 -10.72 12.45 -2.17
C ASN A 108 -11.75 11.35 -2.48
N GLU A 109 -11.53 10.55 -3.53
CA GLU A 109 -12.40 9.41 -3.86
C GLU A 109 -12.37 8.33 -2.76
N LEU A 110 -11.19 8.11 -2.16
CA LEU A 110 -10.98 7.15 -1.07
C LEU A 110 -11.29 7.72 0.32
N LYS A 111 -11.81 8.95 0.41
CA LYS A 111 -12.11 9.65 1.68
C LYS A 111 -10.90 9.78 2.60
N ILE A 112 -9.71 9.91 2.02
CA ILE A 112 -8.46 10.18 2.74
C ILE A 112 -8.28 11.70 2.81
N PRO A 113 -8.05 12.27 4.00
CA PRO A 113 -7.89 13.71 4.15
C PRO A 113 -6.72 14.26 3.34
N GLU A 114 -6.90 15.42 2.71
CA GLU A 114 -5.88 16.07 1.88
C GLU A 114 -4.57 16.34 2.64
N TRP A 115 -4.63 16.62 3.93
CA TRP A 115 -3.43 16.85 4.73
C TRP A 115 -2.53 15.61 4.82
N VAL A 116 -3.05 14.38 4.68
CA VAL A 116 -2.25 13.15 4.62
C VAL A 116 -1.45 13.09 3.31
N VAL A 117 -2.03 13.58 2.21
CA VAL A 117 -1.34 13.72 0.92
C VAL A 117 -0.23 14.77 1.01
N ASN A 118 -0.51 15.91 1.65
CA ASN A 118 0.50 16.94 1.91
C ASN A 118 1.62 16.40 2.83
N LEU A 119 1.28 15.62 3.86
CA LEU A 119 2.25 14.98 4.75
C LEU A 119 3.22 14.08 3.97
N ARG A 120 2.71 13.29 3.02
CA ARG A 120 3.56 12.49 2.13
C ARG A 120 4.46 13.35 1.24
N HIS A 121 3.98 14.48 0.73
CA HIS A 121 4.82 15.41 -0.02
C HIS A 121 5.95 15.98 0.84
N ASP A 122 5.66 16.39 2.07
CA ASP A 122 6.66 16.90 3.02
C ASP A 122 7.72 15.86 3.38
N LEU A 123 7.31 14.59 3.53
CA LEU A 123 8.21 13.48 3.85
C LEU A 123 9.15 13.06 2.71
N THR A 124 8.82 13.38 1.46
CA THR A 124 9.63 12.96 0.29
C THR A 124 10.38 14.10 -0.40
N HIS A 125 9.76 15.29 -0.48
CA HIS A 125 10.30 16.42 -1.24
C HIS A 125 10.32 17.73 -0.46
N GLY A 126 9.47 17.88 0.55
CA GLY A 126 9.36 19.09 1.34
C GLY A 126 10.28 19.11 2.56
N LYS A 127 9.89 19.90 3.55
CA LYS A 127 10.57 19.96 4.85
C LYS A 127 10.02 18.85 5.74
N LEU A 128 10.93 18.12 6.40
CA LEU A 128 10.52 17.06 7.33
C LEU A 128 9.53 17.60 8.38
N PRO A 129 8.39 16.93 8.57
CA PRO A 129 7.37 17.34 9.50
C PRO A 129 7.80 17.05 10.95
N LYS A 130 7.14 17.70 11.91
CA LYS A 130 7.31 17.34 13.32
C LYS A 130 6.81 15.92 13.58
N LEU A 131 7.45 15.21 14.52
CA LEU A 131 7.02 13.87 14.94
C LEU A 131 5.53 13.80 15.35
N SER A 132 5.00 14.85 15.97
CA SER A 132 3.58 14.92 16.33
C SER A 132 2.66 14.86 15.11
N MET A 133 3.09 15.36 13.95
CA MET A 133 2.34 15.25 12.70
C MET A 133 2.41 13.84 12.13
N CYS A 134 3.57 13.18 12.20
CA CYS A 134 3.71 11.77 11.82
C CYS A 134 2.80 10.86 12.65
N ARG A 135 2.72 11.08 13.98
CA ARG A 135 1.82 10.34 14.87
C ARG A 135 0.34 10.55 14.50
N LYS A 136 -0.07 11.79 14.21
CA LYS A 136 -1.41 12.07 13.68
C LYS A 136 -1.68 11.37 12.35
N GLY A 137 -0.69 11.37 11.45
CA GLY A 137 -0.70 10.63 10.19
C GLY A 137 -0.98 9.15 10.41
N TRP A 138 -0.24 8.55 11.34
CA TRP A 138 -0.41 7.15 11.73
C TRP A 138 -1.83 6.87 12.24
N ASP A 139 -2.36 7.69 13.15
CA ASP A 139 -3.72 7.51 13.70
C ASP A 139 -4.77 7.52 12.58
N CYS A 140 -4.67 8.50 11.67
CA CYS A 140 -5.59 8.64 10.54
C CYS A 140 -5.51 7.45 9.57
N VAL A 141 -4.31 7.01 9.23
CA VAL A 141 -4.07 5.94 8.26
C VAL A 141 -4.46 4.58 8.83
N MET A 142 -4.13 4.30 10.09
CA MET A 142 -4.50 3.05 10.76
C MET A 142 -6.03 2.90 10.84
N GLU A 143 -6.73 3.98 11.17
CA GLU A 143 -8.19 3.99 11.21
C GLU A 143 -8.80 3.78 9.82
N TRP A 144 -8.23 4.41 8.79
CA TRP A 144 -8.65 4.19 7.41
C TRP A 144 -8.46 2.72 7.00
N LEU A 145 -7.29 2.11 7.27
CA LEU A 145 -7.02 0.70 6.96
C LEU A 145 -8.02 -0.24 7.66
N ARG A 146 -8.38 0.07 8.91
CA ARG A 146 -9.33 -0.73 9.69
C ARG A 146 -10.69 -0.80 8.99
N ARG A 147 -11.18 0.36 8.56
CA ARG A 147 -12.50 0.52 7.94
C ARG A 147 -12.53 0.03 6.50
N GLU A 148 -11.54 0.41 5.70
CA GLU A 148 -11.58 0.26 4.25
C GLU A 148 -10.94 -1.04 3.75
N TYR A 149 -10.02 -1.64 4.52
CA TYR A 149 -9.41 -2.92 4.17
C TYR A 149 -9.90 -4.03 5.09
N TRP A 150 -9.56 -3.99 6.38
CA TRP A 150 -9.75 -5.11 7.31
C TRP A 150 -11.23 -5.47 7.51
N SER A 151 -12.11 -4.47 7.66
CA SER A 151 -13.55 -4.70 7.82
C SER A 151 -14.22 -5.27 6.57
N ARG A 152 -13.70 -4.96 5.37
CA ARG A 152 -14.29 -5.40 4.09
C ARG A 152 -13.94 -6.84 3.74
N GLN A 153 -12.80 -7.37 4.21
CA GLN A 153 -12.40 -8.75 3.94
C GLN A 153 -13.32 -9.80 4.60
N LEU A 154 -14.03 -9.42 5.68
CA LEU A 154 -14.99 -10.28 6.37
C LEU A 154 -16.42 -10.16 5.81
N GLY A 155 -16.69 -9.11 5.02
CA GLY A 155 -17.95 -8.94 4.30
C GLY A 155 -17.87 -9.67 2.96
N ASN A 156 -18.77 -10.63 2.73
CA ASN A 156 -18.79 -11.53 1.59
C ASN A 156 -19.12 -10.86 0.23
N THR A 157 -18.76 -9.59 0.03
CA THR A 157 -19.05 -8.82 -1.19
C THR A 157 -17.95 -9.08 -2.24
N PRO A 158 -18.28 -9.73 -3.37
CA PRO A 158 -17.34 -9.88 -4.46
C PRO A 158 -17.27 -8.55 -5.22
N SER A 159 -16.34 -7.66 -4.88
CA SER A 159 -15.75 -6.68 -5.82
C SER A 159 -14.91 -5.61 -5.11
N THR A 160 -13.61 -5.83 -5.10
CA THR A 160 -12.57 -5.04 -5.77
C THR A 160 -11.29 -5.70 -5.28
N HIS A 161 -10.58 -6.36 -6.17
CA HIS A 161 -9.49 -7.24 -5.81
C HIS A 161 -8.39 -6.51 -5.03
N TRP A 162 -8.14 -6.90 -3.78
CA TRP A 162 -7.09 -6.31 -2.94
C TRP A 162 -5.72 -6.99 -3.08
N GLY A 163 -5.45 -7.71 -4.18
CA GLY A 163 -4.08 -8.06 -4.55
C GLY A 163 -3.83 -9.39 -5.23
N SER A 164 -4.33 -9.64 -6.45
CA SER A 164 -3.77 -10.71 -7.32
C SER A 164 -4.09 -10.49 -8.80
N ASP A 165 -3.77 -9.34 -9.40
CA ASP A 165 -3.77 -9.32 -10.86
C ASP A 165 -2.42 -9.88 -11.29
N GLU A 166 -2.41 -11.20 -11.52
CA GLU A 166 -1.34 -11.96 -12.16
C GLU A 166 -0.79 -11.13 -13.32
N GLU A 167 0.54 -10.93 -13.32
CA GLU A 167 1.27 -10.46 -14.50
C GLU A 167 0.93 -11.39 -15.66
N LYS A 168 -0.01 -10.98 -16.52
CA LYS A 168 -0.03 -11.47 -17.87
C LYS A 168 1.18 -10.85 -18.56
N THR A 169 2.24 -11.63 -18.70
CA THR A 169 3.26 -11.41 -19.72
C THR A 169 2.53 -11.45 -21.06
N GLU A 170 2.19 -10.28 -21.59
CA GLU A 170 1.90 -10.16 -23.01
C GLU A 170 3.24 -10.35 -23.73
N ASP A 171 3.40 -11.49 -24.40
CA ASP A 171 4.40 -11.68 -25.44
C ASP A 171 4.12 -10.63 -26.52
N THR A 172 4.80 -9.49 -26.43
CA THR A 172 4.87 -8.53 -27.53
C THR A 172 5.77 -9.14 -28.60
N GLU A 173 5.15 -9.74 -29.63
CA GLU A 173 5.78 -9.90 -30.93
C GLU A 173 6.19 -8.50 -31.43
N ASP A 174 7.49 -8.29 -31.61
CA ASP A 174 8.10 -7.06 -32.14
C ASP A 174 7.59 -6.78 -33.57
N VAL A 175 6.51 -6.02 -33.68
CA VAL A 175 6.17 -5.31 -34.91
C VAL A 175 7.01 -4.04 -34.93
N LEU A 176 8.02 -4.00 -35.79
CA LEU A 176 8.87 -2.83 -36.02
C LEU A 176 8.05 -1.54 -36.17
N PRO A 177 8.44 -0.43 -35.51
CA PRO A 177 7.77 0.85 -35.69
C PRO A 177 8.05 1.42 -37.10
N PRO A 178 7.08 2.11 -37.73
CA PRO A 178 7.27 2.72 -39.04
C PRO A 178 8.27 3.88 -38.98
N LEU A 179 9.13 3.94 -40.01
CA LEU A 179 10.21 4.91 -40.17
C LEU A 179 9.70 6.36 -40.20
N SER A 180 10.51 7.25 -39.62
CA SER A 180 10.23 8.69 -39.49
C SER A 180 10.20 9.41 -40.84
N VAL A 181 9.22 10.32 -40.98
CA VAL A 181 8.92 11.18 -42.15
C VAL A 181 10.12 12.01 -42.65
N LYS A 182 11.24 12.05 -41.91
CA LYS A 182 12.45 12.81 -42.27
C LYS A 182 13.37 12.09 -43.27
N GLU A 183 13.17 10.81 -43.56
CA GLU A 183 13.99 10.07 -44.53
C GLU A 183 13.38 9.96 -45.94
N GLN A 184 12.09 10.25 -46.11
CA GLN A 184 11.42 10.18 -47.43
C GLN A 184 11.71 11.39 -48.35
N LYS A 185 12.32 12.47 -47.84
CA LYS A 185 12.67 13.66 -48.66
C LYS A 185 14.10 13.66 -49.20
N LYS A 186 14.90 12.61 -48.97
CA LYS A 186 16.25 12.48 -49.53
C LYS A 186 16.37 11.53 -50.73
N GLN A 187 15.28 10.90 -51.17
CA GLN A 187 15.27 9.95 -52.30
C GLN A 187 14.56 10.48 -53.56
N THR A 188 14.12 11.74 -53.59
CA THR A 188 13.51 12.38 -54.78
C THR A 188 14.34 13.51 -55.39
N LEU A 189 15.61 13.66 -55.01
CA LEU A 189 16.55 14.64 -55.58
C LEU A 189 17.92 14.00 -55.90
N THR A 190 17.89 12.98 -56.74
CA THR A 190 18.99 12.59 -57.64
C THR A 190 18.37 11.79 -58.77
N GLY A 191 17.83 12.53 -59.74
CA GLY A 191 17.46 12.11 -61.08
C GLY A 191 17.92 13.21 -62.02
#